data_AF-A0A968WY61-F1
#
_entry.id   AF-A0A968WY61-F1
#
_cell.length_a   1.000
_cell.length_b   1.000
_cell.length_c   1.000
_cell.angle_alpha   90.00
_cell.angle_beta   90.00
_cell.angle_gamma   90.00
#
_symmetry.space_group_name_H-M   'P 1'
#
loop_
_entity.id
_entity.type
_entity.pdbx_description
1 polymer ?
#
loop_
_entity_poly.entity_id
_entity_poly.type
_entity_poly.pdbx_seq_one_letter_code
_entity_poly.pdbx_strand_id
1 'polypeptide(L)'
;MSKFIQKLGFGLLFVAIVALLSVGGWLALKRNIDAAKGVGYKDPKEIGQNVVQKSIVESLGEDQAKSFVESALAVRVTADVDKYFRIGENSPDKIVAFLSALQSKEGEIAKIQWRGNNSAGRVARDELSVMFKVSGALKNRVALLIPDGIGKWKVDYDAFARTSTPSWSELIEGKSNIGEVRVFASTDNYYNGPFSDEREWQCYSFISPDTDMVMKGYSKMDSAQTKAMNSLLEDRKVARVTLEIRRVKCGESRQFEISRVLSSDWAKEEVIFDEKFQ
;
A
#
# COMPACT_ATOMS: atom_id res chain seq x y z
N MET A 1 45.81 -3.40 -25.13
CA MET A 1 45.50 -3.20 -23.69
C MET A 1 44.61 -1.99 -23.40
N SER A 2 44.68 -0.88 -24.14
CA SER A 2 43.91 0.34 -23.84
C SER A 2 42.36 0.21 -23.96
N LYS A 3 41.84 -0.57 -24.92
CA LYS A 3 40.37 -0.73 -25.12
C LYS A 3 39.65 -1.59 -24.06
N PHE A 4 40.37 -2.42 -23.30
CA PHE A 4 39.76 -3.31 -22.28
C PHE A 4 39.55 -2.57 -20.95
N ILE A 5 40.48 -1.69 -20.58
CA ILE A 5 40.40 -0.85 -19.38
C ILE A 5 39.31 0.23 -19.54
N GLN A 6 39.12 0.76 -20.76
CA GLN A 6 38.06 1.73 -21.06
C GLN A 6 36.65 1.13 -20.93
N LYS A 7 36.45 -0.14 -21.32
CA LYS A 7 35.16 -0.84 -21.17
C LYS A 7 34.84 -1.19 -19.70
N LEU A 8 35.84 -1.55 -18.90
CA LEU A 8 35.66 -1.82 -17.46
C LEU A 8 35.30 -0.54 -16.68
N GLY A 9 35.95 0.59 -17.00
CA GLY A 9 35.67 1.88 -16.36
C GLY A 9 34.25 2.40 -16.64
N PHE A 10 33.74 2.21 -17.86
CA PHE A 10 32.38 2.61 -18.23
C PHE A 10 31.31 1.75 -17.55
N GLY A 11 31.54 0.43 -17.42
CA GLY A 11 30.61 -0.47 -16.73
C GLY A 11 30.48 -0.17 -15.24
N LEU A 12 31.60 0.10 -14.56
CA LEU A 12 31.61 0.46 -13.13
C LEU A 12 30.98 1.84 -12.87
N LEU A 13 31.22 2.82 -13.75
CA LEU A 13 30.60 4.14 -13.63
C LEU A 13 29.08 4.07 -13.85
N PHE A 14 28.61 3.26 -14.81
CA PHE A 14 27.18 3.07 -15.07
C PHE A 14 26.48 2.37 -13.90
N VAL A 15 27.08 1.32 -13.33
CA VAL A 15 26.56 0.64 -12.13
C VAL A 15 26.52 1.59 -10.92
N ALA A 16 27.54 2.42 -10.73
CA ALA A 16 27.57 3.41 -9.65
C ALA A 16 26.49 4.49 -9.82
N ILE A 17 26.25 4.98 -11.05
CA ILE A 17 25.19 5.96 -11.33
C ILE A 17 23.80 5.34 -11.13
N VAL A 18 23.57 4.10 -11.58
CA VAL A 18 22.30 3.39 -11.36
C VAL A 18 22.06 3.09 -9.88
N ALA A 19 23.11 2.73 -9.13
CA ALA A 19 23.05 2.56 -7.68
C ALA A 19 22.76 3.90 -6.96
N LEU A 20 23.36 5.01 -7.39
CA LEU A 20 23.11 6.33 -6.81
C LEU A 20 21.71 6.87 -7.14
N LEU A 21 21.18 6.60 -8.34
CA LEU A 21 19.82 6.98 -8.73
C LEU A 21 18.76 6.13 -8.01
N SER A 22 19.02 4.83 -7.81
CA SER A 22 18.12 3.96 -7.04
C SER A 22 18.15 4.27 -5.53
N VAL A 23 19.30 4.59 -4.96
CA VAL A 23 19.41 5.08 -3.57
C VAL A 23 18.83 6.48 -3.41
N GLY A 24 19.03 7.38 -4.37
CA GLY A 24 18.44 8.73 -4.38
C GLY A 24 16.92 8.69 -4.53
N GLY A 25 16.39 7.84 -5.41
CA GLY A 25 14.96 7.57 -5.57
C GLY A 25 14.37 6.92 -4.32
N TRP A 26 15.08 5.98 -3.70
CA TRP A 26 14.70 5.41 -2.40
C TRP A 26 14.66 6.48 -1.31
N LEU A 27 15.69 7.31 -1.16
CA LEU A 27 15.72 8.36 -0.15
C LEU A 27 14.65 9.42 -0.39
N ALA A 28 14.37 9.77 -1.64
CA ALA A 28 13.30 10.70 -2.00
C ALA A 28 11.92 10.10 -1.74
N LEU A 29 11.69 8.84 -2.11
CA LEU A 29 10.43 8.14 -1.88
C LEU A 29 10.23 7.84 -0.39
N LYS A 30 11.26 7.37 0.31
CA LYS A 30 11.27 7.20 1.76
C LYS A 30 11.06 8.54 2.46
N ARG A 31 11.67 9.65 2.02
CA ARG A 31 11.40 10.99 2.56
C ARG A 31 9.99 11.47 2.25
N ASN A 32 9.43 11.17 1.08
CA ASN A 32 8.03 11.50 0.76
C ASN A 32 7.04 10.66 1.55
N ILE A 33 7.35 9.38 1.79
CA ILE A 33 6.60 8.48 2.65
C ILE A 33 6.75 8.89 4.10
N ASP A 34 7.95 9.23 4.57
CA ASP A 34 8.23 9.68 5.93
C ASP A 34 7.63 11.08 6.16
N ALA A 35 7.55 11.92 5.13
CA ALA A 35 6.77 13.16 5.15
C ALA A 35 5.27 12.87 5.16
N ALA A 36 4.77 11.87 4.43
CA ALA A 36 3.37 11.42 4.51
C ALA A 36 3.04 10.71 5.85
N LYS A 37 4.05 10.13 6.51
CA LYS A 37 3.96 9.48 7.83
C LYS A 37 4.14 10.47 9.00
N GLY A 38 4.95 11.53 8.84
CA GLY A 38 5.37 12.46 9.90
C GLY A 38 4.79 13.87 9.82
N VAL A 39 4.37 14.32 8.63
CA VAL A 39 3.48 15.47 8.47
C VAL A 39 2.07 14.89 8.37
N GLY A 40 1.10 15.49 9.05
CA GLY A 40 -0.30 15.21 8.77
C GLY A 40 -0.50 15.15 7.27
N TYR A 41 -1.14 14.09 6.78
CA TYR A 41 -1.70 14.08 5.43
C TYR A 41 -2.42 15.42 5.29
N LYS A 42 -1.83 16.34 4.53
CA LYS A 42 -2.44 17.64 4.34
C LYS A 42 -3.67 17.33 3.51
N ASP A 43 -4.80 17.54 4.16
CA ASP A 43 -6.12 17.55 3.56
C ASP A 43 -6.02 18.24 2.19
N PRO A 44 -6.36 17.56 1.08
CA PRO A 44 -6.54 18.24 -0.19
C PRO A 44 -7.72 19.20 0.01
N LYS A 45 -7.41 20.46 0.33
CA LYS A 45 -8.34 21.56 0.11
C LYS A 45 -8.81 21.44 -1.34
N GLU A 46 -10.12 21.19 -1.47
CA GLU A 46 -10.94 21.46 -2.64
C GLU A 46 -10.36 21.00 -3.97
N ILE A 47 -10.63 19.75 -4.36
CA ILE A 47 -10.53 19.34 -5.76
C ILE A 47 -11.91 18.87 -6.22
N GLY A 48 -12.44 19.60 -7.20
CA GLY A 48 -13.34 19.11 -8.24
C GLY A 48 -14.67 18.56 -7.76
N GLN A 49 -15.74 19.27 -8.08
CA GLN A 49 -17.11 18.75 -8.11
C GLN A 49 -17.25 17.60 -9.12
N ASN A 50 -16.66 16.44 -8.83
CA ASN A 50 -17.13 15.17 -9.35
C ASN A 50 -18.11 14.65 -8.31
N VAL A 51 -19.40 14.84 -8.60
CA VAL A 51 -20.59 14.39 -7.85
C VAL A 51 -20.24 13.44 -6.70
N VAL A 52 -20.01 14.00 -5.51
CA VAL A 52 -19.93 13.23 -4.26
C VAL A 52 -21.31 12.64 -4.07
N GLN A 53 -21.53 11.44 -4.58
CA GLN A 53 -22.75 10.71 -4.31
C GLN A 53 -22.66 10.29 -2.83
N LYS A 54 -23.27 11.13 -1.97
CA LYS A 54 -23.24 11.03 -0.51
C LYS A 54 -23.46 9.58 -0.08
N SER A 55 -22.49 9.01 0.63
CA SER A 55 -22.68 7.70 1.23
C SER A 55 -23.91 7.75 2.16
N ILE A 56 -24.69 6.67 2.17
CA ILE A 56 -25.92 6.59 2.97
C ILE A 56 -25.59 6.51 4.47
N VAL A 57 -24.38 6.06 4.82
CA VAL A 57 -23.91 5.92 6.20
C VAL A 57 -23.11 7.16 6.61
N GLU A 58 -23.51 7.78 7.71
CA GLU A 58 -22.77 8.90 8.30
C GLU A 58 -21.50 8.43 9.01
N SER A 59 -20.45 9.24 8.89
CA SER A 59 -19.18 9.07 9.62
C SER A 59 -19.42 8.97 11.13
N LEU A 60 -18.64 8.13 11.82
CA LEU A 60 -18.64 8.09 13.29
C LEU A 60 -18.14 9.41 13.89
N GLY A 61 -17.30 10.14 13.16
CA GLY A 61 -16.58 11.29 13.68
C GLY A 61 -15.41 10.89 14.58
N GLU A 62 -14.56 11.87 14.89
CA GLU A 62 -13.24 11.65 15.51
C GLU A 62 -13.29 10.86 16.83
N ASP A 63 -14.08 11.32 17.81
CA ASP A 63 -14.09 10.73 19.15
C ASP A 63 -14.63 9.29 19.15
N GLN A 64 -15.73 9.06 18.43
CA GLN A 64 -16.35 7.73 18.34
C GLN A 64 -15.46 6.76 17.55
N ALA A 65 -14.89 7.20 16.42
CA ALA A 65 -13.99 6.38 15.63
C ALA A 65 -12.73 5.99 16.43
N LYS A 66 -12.18 6.92 17.22
CA LYS A 66 -11.04 6.64 18.08
C LYS A 66 -11.38 5.60 19.15
N SER A 67 -12.48 5.78 19.88
CA SER A 67 -12.94 4.80 20.88
C SER A 67 -13.25 3.43 20.27
N PHE A 68 -13.79 3.42 19.05
CA PHE A 68 -14.03 2.20 18.30
C PHE A 68 -12.73 1.45 17.98
N VAL A 69 -11.72 2.15 17.47
CA VAL A 69 -10.40 1.55 17.18
C VAL A 69 -9.73 1.05 18.46
N GLU A 70 -9.79 1.80 19.56
CA GLU A 70 -9.27 1.35 20.86
C GLU A 70 -9.91 0.03 21.29
N SER A 71 -11.24 -0.06 21.18
CA SER A 71 -12.00 -1.27 21.49
C SER A 71 -11.63 -2.44 20.56
N ALA A 72 -11.49 -2.18 19.26
CA ALA A 72 -11.09 -3.18 18.28
C ALA A 72 -9.69 -3.75 18.58
N LEU A 73 -8.73 -2.89 18.94
CA LEU A 73 -7.36 -3.30 19.27
C LEU A 73 -7.26 -4.05 20.61
N ALA A 74 -8.26 -3.90 21.48
CA ALA A 74 -8.37 -4.61 22.75
C ALA A 74 -8.98 -6.03 22.63
N VAL A 75 -9.50 -6.43 21.46
CA VAL A 75 -10.11 -7.75 21.25
C VAL A 75 -9.10 -8.88 21.53
N ARG A 76 -9.49 -9.84 22.40
CA ARG A 76 -8.70 -11.04 22.73
C ARG A 76 -9.48 -12.35 22.61
N VAL A 77 -10.77 -12.29 22.30
CA VAL A 77 -11.64 -13.46 22.18
C VAL A 77 -12.21 -13.49 20.76
N THR A 78 -12.23 -14.67 20.14
CA THR A 78 -12.64 -14.86 18.75
C THR A 78 -14.09 -14.46 18.48
N ALA A 79 -14.98 -14.67 19.47
CA ALA A 79 -16.39 -14.29 19.40
C ALA A 79 -16.61 -12.78 19.20
N ASP A 80 -15.67 -11.93 19.64
CA ASP A 80 -15.77 -10.48 19.49
C ASP A 80 -15.22 -9.95 18.16
N VAL A 81 -14.52 -10.77 17.38
CA VAL A 81 -13.83 -10.30 16.17
C VAL A 81 -14.80 -9.72 15.15
N ASP A 82 -15.92 -10.41 14.88
CA ASP A 82 -16.89 -9.96 13.88
C ASP A 82 -17.55 -8.62 14.27
N LYS A 83 -17.61 -8.31 15.56
CA LYS A 83 -18.15 -7.03 16.05
C LYS A 83 -17.30 -5.84 15.59
N TYR A 84 -15.99 -6.02 15.45
CA TYR A 84 -15.06 -4.92 15.22
C TYR A 84 -14.34 -4.96 13.88
N PHE A 85 -14.24 -6.12 13.22
CA PHE A 85 -13.39 -6.29 12.04
C PHE A 85 -14.16 -6.77 10.82
N ARG A 86 -13.83 -6.20 9.65
CA ARG A 86 -14.04 -6.86 8.35
C ARG A 86 -12.94 -7.89 8.21
N ILE A 87 -13.32 -9.16 8.31
CA ILE A 87 -12.39 -10.29 8.44
C ILE A 87 -11.78 -10.67 7.08
N GLY A 88 -12.49 -10.43 5.98
CA GLY A 88 -12.06 -10.84 4.65
C GLY A 88 -11.93 -12.36 4.56
N GLU A 89 -10.81 -12.83 4.03
CA GLU A 89 -10.48 -14.27 3.90
C GLU A 89 -9.77 -14.82 5.15
N ASN A 90 -9.64 -14.03 6.22
CA ASN A 90 -8.94 -14.43 7.44
C ASN A 90 -9.87 -15.21 8.38
N SER A 91 -9.30 -15.85 9.41
CA SER A 91 -10.07 -16.43 10.51
C SER A 91 -10.04 -15.53 11.75
N PRO A 92 -11.08 -15.56 12.60
CA PRO A 92 -11.06 -14.89 13.90
C PRO A 92 -9.82 -15.22 14.75
N ASP A 93 -9.39 -16.49 14.75
CA ASP A 93 -8.18 -16.93 15.47
C ASP A 93 -6.92 -16.20 14.99
N LYS A 94 -6.77 -16.04 13.67
CA LYS A 94 -5.63 -15.33 13.07
C LYS A 94 -5.61 -13.86 13.49
N ILE A 95 -6.79 -13.23 13.56
CA ILE A 95 -6.91 -11.82 13.99
C ILE A 95 -6.58 -11.69 15.47
N VAL A 96 -7.11 -12.54 16.35
CA VAL A 96 -6.78 -12.53 17.78
C VAL A 96 -5.29 -12.78 18.01
N ALA A 97 -4.69 -13.73 17.30
CA ALA A 97 -3.26 -14.01 17.38
C ALA A 97 -2.43 -12.81 16.92
N PHE A 98 -2.84 -12.14 15.84
CA PHE A 98 -2.21 -10.91 15.35
C PHE A 98 -2.27 -9.79 16.40
N LEU A 99 -3.45 -9.51 16.96
CA LEU A 99 -3.65 -8.46 17.97
C LEU A 99 -2.85 -8.75 19.25
N SER A 100 -2.78 -10.01 19.66
CA SER A 100 -2.02 -10.44 20.83
C SER A 100 -0.51 -10.26 20.65
N ALA A 101 -0.01 -10.47 19.42
CA ALA A 101 1.40 -10.27 19.08
C ALA A 101 1.76 -8.81 18.72
N LEU A 102 0.77 -7.93 18.59
CA LEU A 102 0.96 -6.59 18.03
C LEU A 102 1.91 -5.75 18.89
N GLN A 103 1.69 -5.70 20.21
CA GLN A 103 2.54 -4.92 21.11
C GLN A 103 3.97 -5.43 21.17
N SER A 104 4.20 -6.75 21.14
CA SER A 104 5.57 -7.30 21.13
C SER A 104 6.30 -7.02 19.82
N LYS A 105 5.58 -6.89 18.70
CA LYS A 105 6.17 -6.66 17.37
C LYS A 105 6.35 -5.18 17.05
N GLU A 106 5.39 -4.36 17.46
CA GLU A 106 5.32 -2.95 17.09
C GLU A 106 5.42 -2.01 18.29
N GLY A 107 5.61 -2.51 19.51
CA GLY A 107 5.70 -1.68 20.70
C GLY A 107 4.33 -1.18 21.19
N GLU A 108 4.36 -0.25 22.14
CA GLU A 108 3.16 0.30 22.74
C GLU A 108 2.50 1.33 21.83
N ILE A 109 1.17 1.37 21.85
CA ILE A 109 0.40 2.43 21.17
C ILE A 109 0.69 3.75 21.88
N ALA A 110 1.32 4.68 21.17
CA ALA A 110 1.62 6.01 21.67
C ALA A 110 0.46 6.98 21.41
N LYS A 111 -0.21 6.85 20.26
CA LYS A 111 -1.28 7.76 19.85
C LYS A 111 -2.19 7.11 18.81
N ILE A 112 -3.48 7.39 18.90
CA ILE A 112 -4.44 7.21 17.81
C ILE A 112 -4.87 8.59 17.35
N GLN A 113 -4.71 8.87 16.06
CA GLN A 113 -4.99 10.17 15.46
C GLN A 113 -6.00 10.03 14.34
N TRP A 114 -7.08 10.81 14.40
CA TRP A 114 -8.02 10.97 13.31
C TRP A 114 -7.36 11.61 12.08
N ARG A 115 -7.66 11.07 10.90
CA ARG A 115 -7.12 11.57 9.63
C ARG A 115 -8.18 12.20 8.74
N GLY A 116 -9.44 12.01 9.08
CA GLY A 116 -10.57 12.49 8.30
C GLY A 116 -11.50 11.36 7.92
N ASN A 117 -12.60 11.77 7.32
CA ASN A 117 -13.50 10.88 6.61
C ASN A 117 -13.36 11.16 5.11
N ASN A 118 -13.50 10.13 4.31
CA ASN A 118 -13.62 10.27 2.87
C ASN A 118 -14.63 9.25 2.34
N SER A 119 -14.96 9.39 1.06
CA SER A 119 -15.69 8.37 0.33
C SER A 119 -14.77 7.83 -0.76
N ALA A 120 -14.60 6.51 -0.80
CA ALA A 120 -13.99 5.82 -1.93
C ALA A 120 -15.12 5.20 -2.73
N GLY A 121 -15.57 5.90 -3.78
CA GLY A 121 -16.80 5.54 -4.48
C GLY A 121 -18.03 5.76 -3.59
N ARG A 122 -18.85 4.72 -3.38
CA ARG A 122 -20.12 4.80 -2.63
C ARG A 122 -20.01 4.49 -1.14
N VAL A 123 -18.81 4.12 -0.69
CA VAL A 123 -18.61 3.59 0.65
C VAL A 123 -18.03 4.68 1.56
N ALA A 124 -18.74 4.99 2.64
CA ALA A 124 -18.25 5.87 3.70
C ALA A 124 -17.00 5.26 4.34
N ARG A 125 -16.01 6.08 4.62
CA ARG A 125 -14.77 5.64 5.25
C ARG A 125 -14.29 6.66 6.26
N ASP A 126 -13.92 6.13 7.41
CA ASP A 126 -13.31 6.87 8.50
C ASP A 126 -11.87 6.36 8.65
N GLU A 127 -10.89 7.27 8.69
CA GLU A 127 -9.47 6.91 8.71
C GLU A 127 -8.78 7.38 9.98
N LEU A 128 -8.05 6.47 10.62
CA LEU A 128 -7.20 6.75 11.77
C LEU A 128 -5.78 6.24 11.57
N SER A 129 -4.81 7.00 12.06
CA SER A 129 -3.43 6.55 12.23
C SER A 129 -3.22 6.03 13.64
N VAL A 130 -2.83 4.76 13.77
CA VAL A 130 -2.42 4.14 15.02
C VAL A 130 -0.90 4.15 15.07
N MET A 131 -0.33 4.96 15.97
CA MET A 131 1.11 5.15 16.11
C MET A 131 1.63 4.32 17.26
N PHE A 132 2.63 3.51 16.98
CA PHE A 132 3.33 2.70 17.95
C PHE A 132 4.75 3.21 18.17
N LYS A 133 5.25 3.09 19.40
CA LYS A 133 6.61 3.47 19.79
C LYS A 133 7.53 2.25 19.76
N VAL A 134 8.44 2.21 18.77
CA VAL A 134 9.47 1.16 18.64
C VAL A 134 10.85 1.79 18.71
N SER A 135 11.63 1.43 19.74
CA SER A 135 13.05 1.82 19.84
C SER A 135 13.30 3.33 19.63
N GLY A 136 12.40 4.18 20.14
CA GLY A 136 12.48 5.64 20.03
C GLY A 136 11.88 6.25 18.75
N ALA A 137 11.49 5.44 17.77
CA ALA A 137 10.80 5.89 16.55
C ALA A 137 9.29 5.60 16.61
N LEU A 138 8.50 6.42 15.91
CA LEU A 138 7.08 6.16 15.70
C LEU A 138 6.89 5.35 14.41
N LYS A 139 6.20 4.21 14.52
CA LYS A 139 5.70 3.44 13.37
C LYS A 139 4.19 3.59 13.32
N ASN A 140 3.63 3.74 12.12
CA ASN A 140 2.19 3.89 11.94
C ASN A 140 1.55 2.68 11.26
N ARG A 141 0.36 2.33 11.73
CA ARG A 141 -0.65 1.57 10.98
C ARG A 141 -1.82 2.49 10.67
N VAL A 142 -2.53 2.16 9.60
CA VAL A 142 -3.75 2.86 9.23
C VAL A 142 -4.92 1.95 9.56
N ALA A 143 -5.84 2.42 10.40
CA ALA A 143 -7.13 1.81 10.61
C ALA A 143 -8.12 2.46 9.64
N LEU A 144 -8.60 1.67 8.67
CA LEU A 144 -9.68 2.06 7.79
C LEU A 144 -10.98 1.48 8.35
N LEU A 145 -11.86 2.34 8.82
CA LEU A 145 -13.19 1.96 9.26
C LEU A 145 -14.11 2.06 8.06
N ILE A 146 -14.89 1.02 7.84
CA ILE A 146 -15.79 0.88 6.70
C ILE A 146 -17.08 0.22 7.21
N PRO A 147 -18.27 0.75 6.89
CA PRO A 147 -19.51 0.10 7.26
C PRO A 147 -19.68 -1.21 6.48
N ASP A 148 -20.27 -2.20 7.12
CA ASP A 148 -20.75 -3.42 6.46
C ASP A 148 -22.05 -3.17 5.69
N GLY A 149 -22.60 -4.24 5.08
CA GLY A 149 -23.83 -4.15 4.28
C GLY A 149 -25.09 -3.72 5.05
N ILE A 150 -25.04 -3.68 6.38
CA ILE A 150 -26.13 -3.18 7.24
C ILE A 150 -25.77 -1.87 7.95
N GLY A 151 -24.68 -1.22 7.55
CA GLY A 151 -24.27 0.08 8.07
C GLY A 151 -23.45 0.04 9.37
N LYS A 152 -23.06 -1.13 9.87
CA LYS A 152 -22.22 -1.21 11.08
C LYS A 152 -20.76 -1.01 10.72
N TRP A 153 -20.14 -0.02 11.34
CA TRP A 153 -18.73 0.27 11.18
C TRP A 153 -17.86 -0.88 11.67
N LYS A 154 -16.82 -1.19 10.88
CA LYS A 154 -15.83 -2.23 11.18
C LYS A 154 -14.45 -1.78 10.68
N VAL A 155 -13.39 -2.15 11.38
CA VAL A 155 -12.00 -1.96 10.92
C VAL A 155 -11.69 -2.98 9.83
N ASP A 156 -11.17 -2.55 8.69
CA ASP A 156 -10.65 -3.45 7.67
C ASP A 156 -9.36 -4.11 8.15
N TYR A 157 -9.43 -5.42 8.45
CA TYR A 157 -8.30 -6.14 9.04
C TYR A 157 -7.12 -6.19 8.07
N ASP A 158 -7.36 -6.48 6.79
CA ASP A 158 -6.28 -6.64 5.82
C ASP A 158 -5.54 -5.32 5.58
N ALA A 159 -6.26 -4.19 5.53
CA ALA A 159 -5.64 -2.86 5.50
C ALA A 159 -4.85 -2.55 6.77
N PHE A 160 -5.41 -2.84 7.95
CA PHE A 160 -4.74 -2.58 9.22
C PHE A 160 -3.48 -3.45 9.42
N ALA A 161 -3.60 -4.75 9.12
CA ALA A 161 -2.54 -5.74 9.21
C ALA A 161 -1.50 -5.59 8.09
N ARG A 162 -1.86 -4.90 6.98
CA ARG A 162 -1.05 -4.72 5.76
C ARG A 162 -0.76 -6.04 5.05
N THR A 163 -1.75 -6.94 5.02
CA THR A 163 -1.53 -8.30 4.53
C THR A 163 -1.05 -8.31 3.09
N SER A 164 -0.08 -9.18 2.81
CA SER A 164 0.35 -9.57 1.48
C SER A 164 0.30 -11.09 1.43
N THR A 165 -0.32 -11.64 0.39
CA THR A 165 -0.53 -13.09 0.25
C THR A 165 -0.05 -13.52 -1.13
N PRO A 166 1.04 -14.32 -1.23
CA PRO A 166 1.93 -14.76 -0.15
C PRO A 166 2.80 -13.61 0.39
N SER A 167 3.62 -13.89 1.40
CA SER A 167 4.48 -12.88 2.01
C SER A 167 5.49 -12.31 0.99
N TRP A 168 5.99 -11.10 1.25
CA TRP A 168 7.03 -10.48 0.41
C TRP A 168 8.30 -11.35 0.28
N SER A 169 8.72 -12.02 1.36
CA SER A 169 9.87 -12.94 1.30
C SER A 169 9.61 -14.09 0.33
N GLU A 170 8.44 -14.72 0.38
CA GLU A 170 8.08 -15.79 -0.55
C GLU A 170 8.00 -15.31 -2.00
N LEU A 171 7.44 -14.12 -2.23
CA LEU A 171 7.38 -13.50 -3.55
C LEU A 171 8.78 -13.19 -4.08
N ILE A 172 9.68 -12.62 -3.27
CA ILE A 172 11.03 -12.22 -3.67
C ILE A 172 11.92 -13.44 -3.92
N GLU A 173 11.84 -14.45 -3.06
CA GLU A 173 12.58 -15.71 -3.17
C GLU A 173 12.07 -16.59 -4.31
N GLY A 174 10.95 -16.24 -4.95
CA GLY A 174 10.38 -16.98 -6.07
C GLY A 174 9.66 -18.26 -5.66
N LYS A 175 9.24 -18.35 -4.38
CA LYS A 175 8.40 -19.45 -3.88
C LYS A 175 6.96 -19.35 -4.37
N SER A 176 6.53 -18.15 -4.78
CA SER A 176 5.29 -17.93 -5.51
C SER A 176 5.50 -17.01 -6.70
N ASN A 177 4.71 -17.24 -7.75
CA ASN A 177 4.73 -16.46 -8.98
C ASN A 177 3.65 -15.38 -9.02
N ILE A 178 2.65 -15.43 -8.14
CA ILE A 178 1.55 -14.47 -8.07
C ILE A 178 1.32 -14.07 -6.62
N GLY A 179 0.90 -12.83 -6.40
CA GLY A 179 0.52 -12.37 -5.06
C GLY A 179 -0.37 -11.15 -5.07
N GLU A 180 -1.20 -11.07 -4.04
CA GLU A 180 -1.91 -9.85 -3.68
C GLU A 180 -1.08 -9.06 -2.67
N VAL A 181 -0.84 -7.78 -2.96
CA VAL A 181 0.01 -6.92 -2.15
C VAL A 181 -0.64 -5.56 -1.88
N ARG A 182 -0.39 -5.05 -0.67
CA ARG A 182 -0.75 -3.69 -0.24
C ARG A 182 0.52 -2.85 -0.21
N VAL A 183 0.60 -1.86 -1.08
CA VAL A 183 1.81 -1.05 -1.26
C VAL A 183 1.50 0.44 -1.25
N PHE A 184 2.53 1.22 -0.96
CA PHE A 184 2.62 2.58 -1.45
C PHE A 184 3.26 2.54 -2.85
N ALA A 185 2.58 3.11 -3.82
CA ALA A 185 3.05 3.18 -5.20
C ALA A 185 3.36 4.62 -5.62
N SER A 186 4.35 4.80 -6.47
CA SER A 186 4.65 6.04 -7.18
C SER A 186 5.11 5.74 -8.60
N THR A 187 5.05 6.70 -9.52
CA THR A 187 5.66 6.57 -10.85
C THR A 187 7.18 6.43 -10.73
N ASP A 188 7.79 5.70 -11.66
CA ASP A 188 9.24 5.51 -11.74
C ASP A 188 9.70 5.35 -13.20
N ASN A 189 11.00 5.29 -13.44
CA ASN A 189 11.60 5.22 -14.78
C ASN A 189 12.74 4.20 -14.89
N TYR A 190 12.72 3.17 -14.04
CA TYR A 190 13.69 2.08 -14.07
C TYR A 190 13.28 0.99 -15.07
N TYR A 191 14.01 0.87 -16.17
CA TYR A 191 13.74 -0.10 -17.25
C TYR A 191 14.96 -0.99 -17.50
N ASN A 192 14.81 -2.30 -17.38
CA ASN A 192 15.84 -3.30 -17.71
C ASN A 192 15.21 -4.69 -17.95
N GLY A 193 16.03 -5.65 -18.39
CA GLY A 193 15.61 -7.04 -18.56
C GLY A 193 14.36 -7.18 -19.44
N PRO A 194 13.32 -7.91 -18.98
CA PRO A 194 12.07 -8.09 -19.74
C PRO A 194 11.20 -6.82 -19.83
N PHE A 195 11.52 -5.79 -19.05
CA PHE A 195 10.83 -4.50 -19.01
C PHE A 195 11.73 -3.37 -19.55
N SER A 196 12.54 -3.65 -20.55
CA SER A 196 13.53 -2.70 -21.08
C SER A 196 12.97 -1.69 -22.08
N ASP A 197 11.81 -1.96 -22.69
CA ASP A 197 11.16 -1.05 -23.63
C ASP A 197 10.16 -0.13 -22.92
N GLU A 198 10.56 1.13 -22.71
CA GLU A 198 9.72 2.18 -22.10
C GLU A 198 8.51 2.58 -22.96
N ARG A 199 8.48 2.20 -24.24
CA ARG A 199 7.30 2.41 -25.10
C ARG A 199 6.25 1.33 -24.90
N GLU A 200 6.65 0.17 -24.36
CA GLU A 200 5.74 -0.93 -24.06
C GLU A 200 5.30 -0.96 -22.61
N TRP A 201 6.11 -0.43 -21.69
CA TRP A 201 5.91 -0.58 -20.25
C TRP A 201 5.91 0.75 -19.52
N GLN A 202 4.95 0.92 -18.60
CA GLN A 202 4.99 1.94 -17.58
C GLN A 202 5.57 1.37 -16.28
N CYS A 203 6.58 2.03 -15.72
CA CYS A 203 7.23 1.63 -14.46
C CYS A 203 6.65 2.36 -13.25
N TYR A 204 6.51 1.63 -12.14
CA TYR A 204 6.12 2.11 -10.83
C TYR A 204 7.08 1.59 -9.76
N SER A 205 7.34 2.42 -8.75
CA SER A 205 8.03 2.01 -7.52
C SER A 205 7.02 1.61 -6.47
N PHE A 206 7.26 0.48 -5.82
CA PHE A 206 6.48 -0.02 -4.69
C PHE A 206 7.32 0.02 -3.42
N ILE A 207 6.68 0.42 -2.32
CA ILE A 207 7.20 0.25 -0.97
C ILE A 207 6.12 -0.37 -0.12
N SER A 208 6.48 -1.42 0.62
CA SER A 208 5.65 -1.99 1.68
C SER A 208 6.29 -1.69 3.03
N PRO A 209 5.51 -1.37 4.09
CA PRO A 209 6.06 -1.27 5.44
C PRO A 209 6.62 -2.58 6.01
N ASP A 210 6.35 -3.73 5.37
CA ASP A 210 6.76 -5.05 5.85
C ASP A 210 8.06 -5.55 5.21
N THR A 211 8.67 -4.76 4.32
CA THR A 211 10.01 -5.01 3.79
C THR A 211 10.74 -3.68 3.65
N ASP A 212 12.04 -3.68 3.94
CA ASP A 212 12.83 -2.48 3.68
C ASP A 212 13.07 -2.29 2.18
N MET A 213 12.90 -3.32 1.34
CA MET A 213 13.27 -3.28 -0.07
C MET A 213 12.29 -2.46 -0.90
N VAL A 214 12.79 -1.70 -1.88
CA VAL A 214 11.98 -1.13 -2.97
C VAL A 214 11.80 -2.18 -4.06
N MET A 215 10.57 -2.31 -4.55
CA MET A 215 10.17 -3.21 -5.63
C MET A 215 9.71 -2.39 -6.83
N LYS A 216 9.75 -3.01 -8.01
CA LYS A 216 9.34 -2.40 -9.27
C LYS A 216 8.13 -3.13 -9.81
N GLY A 217 7.10 -2.37 -10.16
CA GLY A 217 5.92 -2.84 -10.84
C GLY A 217 5.86 -2.30 -12.26
N TYR A 218 5.40 -3.14 -13.18
CA TYR A 218 5.26 -2.77 -14.58
C TYR A 218 3.88 -3.13 -15.10
N SER A 219 3.25 -2.25 -15.86
CA SER A 219 2.06 -2.55 -16.63
C SER A 219 2.25 -2.14 -18.08
N LYS A 220 1.58 -2.83 -19.01
CA LYS A 220 1.66 -2.49 -20.44
C LYS A 220 1.13 -1.08 -20.67
N MET A 221 1.77 -0.32 -21.54
CA MET A 221 1.25 0.97 -21.99
C MET A 221 -0.18 0.81 -22.51
N ASP A 222 -1.02 1.80 -22.26
CA ASP A 222 -2.46 1.85 -22.61
C ASP A 222 -3.37 0.77 -22.01
N SER A 223 -2.83 -0.15 -21.20
CA SER A 223 -3.63 -1.13 -20.46
C SER A 223 -4.54 -0.48 -19.42
N ALA A 224 -5.61 -1.19 -19.04
CA ALA A 224 -6.50 -0.78 -17.94
C ALA A 224 -5.72 -0.56 -16.64
N GLN A 225 -4.68 -1.37 -16.38
CA GLN A 225 -3.81 -1.23 -15.20
C GLN A 225 -3.03 0.09 -15.22
N THR A 226 -2.44 0.45 -16.36
CA THR A 226 -1.71 1.73 -16.50
C THR A 226 -2.64 2.92 -16.33
N LYS A 227 -3.82 2.89 -16.96
CA LYS A 227 -4.83 3.95 -16.80
C LYS A 227 -5.29 4.10 -15.34
N ALA A 228 -5.57 2.97 -14.68
CA ALA A 228 -5.97 2.94 -13.28
C ALA A 228 -4.86 3.49 -12.37
N MET A 229 -3.62 3.00 -12.50
CA MET A 229 -2.49 3.49 -11.71
C MET A 229 -2.20 4.97 -11.93
N ASN A 230 -2.29 5.44 -13.18
CA ASN A 230 -2.10 6.86 -13.50
C ASN A 230 -3.20 7.73 -12.88
N SER A 231 -4.47 7.31 -12.93
CA SER A 231 -5.57 8.03 -12.26
C SER A 231 -5.38 8.12 -10.74
N LEU A 232 -4.77 7.11 -10.12
CA LEU A 232 -4.46 7.13 -8.69
C LEU A 232 -3.33 8.10 -8.36
N LEU A 233 -2.43 8.38 -9.31
CA LEU A 233 -1.20 9.15 -9.12
C LEU A 233 -1.26 10.55 -9.76
N GLU A 234 -2.32 10.89 -10.50
CA GLU A 234 -2.46 12.15 -11.23
C GLU A 234 -2.24 13.38 -10.32
N ASP A 235 -2.95 13.42 -9.19
CA ASP A 235 -2.90 14.53 -8.23
C ASP A 235 -1.99 14.26 -7.02
N ARG A 236 -1.28 13.13 -6.99
CA ARG A 236 -0.48 12.73 -5.83
C ARG A 236 0.80 11.99 -6.21
N LYS A 237 1.89 12.31 -5.52
CA LYS A 237 3.19 11.66 -5.74
C LYS A 237 3.22 10.19 -5.30
N VAL A 238 2.37 9.81 -4.35
CA VAL A 238 2.31 8.47 -3.77
C VAL A 238 0.85 8.11 -3.51
N ALA A 239 0.44 6.89 -3.88
CA ALA A 239 -0.87 6.33 -3.58
C ALA A 239 -0.74 5.05 -2.74
N ARG A 240 -1.67 4.81 -1.81
CA ARG A 240 -1.90 3.47 -1.28
C ARG A 240 -2.70 2.71 -2.31
N VAL A 241 -2.36 1.45 -2.56
CA VAL A 241 -3.03 0.63 -3.57
C VAL A 241 -2.93 -0.84 -3.21
N THR A 242 -3.96 -1.61 -3.55
CA THR A 242 -3.94 -3.07 -3.50
C THR A 242 -3.81 -3.61 -4.91
N LEU A 243 -2.79 -4.43 -5.15
CA LEU A 243 -2.42 -4.94 -6.47
C LEU A 243 -2.37 -6.45 -6.48
N GLU A 244 -2.74 -7.05 -7.61
CA GLU A 244 -2.25 -8.37 -7.98
C GLU A 244 -0.99 -8.19 -8.82
N ILE A 245 0.07 -8.86 -8.41
CA ILE A 245 1.36 -8.82 -9.09
C ILE A 245 1.81 -10.23 -9.46
N ARG A 246 2.54 -10.35 -10.56
CA ARG A 246 3.11 -11.60 -11.03
C ARG A 246 4.58 -11.49 -11.37
N ARG A 247 5.33 -12.57 -11.11
CA ARG A 247 6.70 -12.71 -11.58
C ARG A 247 6.69 -12.98 -13.08
N VAL A 248 7.68 -12.41 -13.77
CA VAL A 248 7.89 -12.65 -15.20
C VAL A 248 9.15 -13.46 -15.43
N LYS A 249 9.16 -14.24 -16.52
CA LYS A 249 10.35 -14.98 -16.93
C LYS A 249 11.50 -14.01 -17.21
N CYS A 250 12.70 -14.34 -16.73
CA CYS A 250 13.91 -13.51 -16.84
C CYS A 250 13.84 -12.15 -16.10
N GLY A 251 12.80 -11.88 -15.29
CA GLY A 251 12.75 -10.71 -14.43
C GLY A 251 13.63 -10.87 -13.19
N GLU A 252 14.15 -9.77 -12.66
CA GLU A 252 14.87 -9.77 -11.39
C GLU A 252 13.92 -10.06 -10.20
N SER A 253 14.47 -10.44 -9.05
CA SER A 253 13.69 -10.85 -7.87
C SER A 253 12.77 -9.79 -7.28
N ARG A 254 12.97 -8.52 -7.64
CA ARG A 254 12.19 -7.37 -7.14
C ARG A 254 11.31 -6.75 -8.22
N GLN A 255 11.17 -7.40 -9.35
CA GLN A 255 10.43 -6.91 -10.50
C GLN A 255 9.21 -7.77 -10.74
N PHE A 256 8.07 -7.10 -10.86
CA PHE A 256 6.80 -7.75 -11.03
C PHE A 256 5.99 -7.04 -12.11
N GLU A 257 5.25 -7.81 -12.88
CA GLU A 257 4.19 -7.25 -13.70
C GLU A 257 2.94 -7.06 -12.84
N ILE A 258 2.25 -5.95 -13.02
CA ILE A 258 0.95 -5.64 -12.42
C ILE A 258 -0.10 -6.31 -13.29
N SER A 259 -0.66 -7.42 -12.82
CA SER A 259 -1.73 -8.14 -13.54
C SER A 259 -3.09 -7.54 -13.26
N ARG A 260 -3.31 -7.00 -12.05
CA ARG A 260 -4.54 -6.28 -11.68
C ARG A 260 -4.29 -5.12 -10.73
N VAL A 261 -5.06 -4.05 -10.88
CA VAL A 261 -5.28 -3.04 -9.82
C VAL A 261 -6.57 -3.39 -9.10
N LEU A 262 -6.44 -4.03 -7.93
CA LEU A 262 -7.58 -4.58 -7.21
C LEU A 262 -8.40 -3.50 -6.51
N SER A 263 -7.75 -2.51 -5.91
CA SER A 263 -8.46 -1.44 -5.17
C SER A 263 -7.65 -0.15 -5.14
N SER A 264 -8.34 0.99 -5.09
CA SER A 264 -7.75 2.34 -5.04
C SER A 264 -7.07 2.68 -3.70
N ASP A 265 -7.13 1.76 -2.74
CA ASP A 265 -6.53 1.87 -1.41
C ASP A 265 -6.22 0.44 -0.89
N TRP A 266 -5.83 0.31 0.38
CA TRP A 266 -5.53 -0.98 1.02
C TRP A 266 -6.76 -1.78 1.45
N ALA A 267 -7.90 -1.13 1.65
CA ALA A 267 -9.15 -1.84 1.85
C ALA A 267 -9.71 -2.28 0.50
N LYS A 268 -10.14 -3.54 0.43
CA LYS A 268 -10.70 -4.11 -0.80
C LYS A 268 -12.06 -3.48 -1.12
N GLU A 269 -12.21 -3.06 -2.37
CA GLU A 269 -13.49 -2.67 -2.98
C GLU A 269 -14.25 -3.91 -3.47
N GLU A 270 -15.58 -3.80 -3.61
CA GLU A 270 -16.42 -4.87 -4.17
C GLU A 270 -16.17 -5.10 -5.66
N VAL A 271 -15.80 -4.03 -6.37
CA VAL A 271 -15.49 -4.05 -7.81
C VAL A 271 -14.00 -3.84 -7.98
N ILE A 272 -13.37 -4.65 -8.82
CA ILE A 272 -11.95 -4.53 -9.14
C ILE A 272 -11.71 -3.16 -9.79
N PHE A 273 -10.72 -2.43 -9.26
CA PHE A 273 -10.55 -1.03 -9.63
C PHE A 273 -10.17 -0.82 -11.09
N ASP A 274 -9.32 -1.67 -11.68
CA ASP A 274 -8.93 -1.54 -13.10
C ASP A 274 -10.04 -1.86 -14.10
N GLU A 275 -11.12 -2.55 -13.70
CA GLU A 275 -12.25 -2.84 -14.59
C GLU A 275 -12.99 -1.57 -15.04
N LYS A 276 -12.86 -0.48 -14.29
CA LYS A 276 -13.42 0.84 -14.63
C LYS A 276 -12.71 1.50 -15.84
N PHE A 277 -11.59 0.93 -16.29
CA PHE A 277 -10.70 1.50 -17.31
C PHE A 277 -10.54 0.62 -18.56
N GLN A 278 -11.38 -0.41 -18.70
CA GLN A 278 -11.44 -1.27 -19.87
C GLN A 278 -12.03 -0.55 -21.09
#